data_AF-A0A4V1G574-F1
#
_entry.id   AF-A0A4V1G574-F1
#
_cell.length_a   1.000
_cell.length_b   1.000
_cell.length_c   1.000
_cell.angle_alpha   90.00
_cell.angle_beta   90.00
_cell.angle_gamma   90.00
#
_symmetry.space_group_name_H-M   'P 1'
#
loop_
_entity.id
_entity.type
_entity.pdbx_description
1 polymer ?
#
loop_
_entity_poly.entity_id
_entity_poly.type
_entity_poly.pdbx_seq_one_letter_code
_entity_poly.pdbx_strand_id
1 'polypeptide(L)'
;MNKYQNLLSRISKEFSIYKGDNEEINKWKSRIIYSLLGRMALASLFDTDYGTEEEEDSSITHMKRRINKVFASYQDMYPELKTLLPMDSTELAEEVYDIFLNTGVIYHRPNRVVMSSKSDSIVNEIKFTRGYELDSKQKISGLGTYEQFPGQENKDQFINMFQLENIMLSQLWDIYTKKAKWDTIDINADIEYLRTKPPYNKGYWTNNIDKTGEISILKIKTKGTYLYYLYKYENKLYASELPQWLVENNNKRLLTNACLRKRDVLPPTKYKIDGDLVYIEFQYLPPQSVLYLWKLYSWPRLMKKLPYDFKRICDRKVFESIKTVMIQLGYKFIEE
;
A
#
# COMPACT_ATOMS: atom_id res chain seq x y z
N MET A 1 9.50 -14.42 -26.98
CA MET A 1 8.28 -14.76 -26.22
C MET A 1 7.74 -16.17 -26.47
N ASN A 2 8.32 -16.96 -27.39
CA ASN A 2 7.79 -18.26 -27.84
C ASN A 2 7.99 -19.46 -26.88
N LYS A 3 8.48 -19.26 -25.64
CA LYS A 3 8.64 -20.34 -24.65
C LYS A 3 7.28 -20.75 -24.08
N TYR A 4 7.10 -22.05 -23.86
CA TYR A 4 5.90 -22.65 -23.23
C TYR A 4 4.58 -22.16 -23.85
N GLN A 5 4.45 -22.33 -25.17
CA GLN A 5 3.24 -21.95 -25.92
C GLN A 5 2.80 -20.48 -25.72
N ASN A 6 3.77 -19.56 -25.60
CA ASN A 6 3.50 -18.14 -25.38
C ASN A 6 2.70 -17.85 -24.08
N LEU A 7 2.83 -18.69 -23.04
CA LEU A 7 2.05 -18.60 -21.80
C LEU A 7 2.00 -17.19 -21.20
N LEU A 8 3.16 -16.57 -20.91
CA LEU A 8 3.21 -15.21 -20.37
C LEU A 8 2.64 -14.16 -21.32
N SER A 9 2.73 -14.35 -22.64
CA SER A 9 2.11 -13.46 -23.62
C SER A 9 0.58 -13.55 -23.58
N ARG A 10 0.04 -14.76 -23.40
CA ARG A 10 -1.41 -14.97 -23.23
C ARG A 10 -1.90 -14.33 -21.94
N ILE A 11 -1.20 -14.54 -20.82
CA ILE A 11 -1.54 -13.94 -19.52
C ILE A 11 -1.45 -12.40 -19.59
N SER A 12 -0.40 -11.87 -20.22
CA SER A 12 -0.25 -10.43 -20.44
C SER A 12 -1.44 -9.83 -21.19
N LYS A 13 -1.89 -10.48 -22.27
CA LYS A 13 -3.06 -10.02 -23.03
C LYS A 13 -4.35 -10.10 -22.21
N GLU A 14 -4.55 -11.22 -21.51
CA GLU A 14 -5.74 -11.43 -20.66
C GLU A 14 -5.84 -10.35 -19.58
N PHE A 15 -4.73 -10.07 -18.89
CA PHE A 15 -4.70 -9.09 -17.80
C PHE A 15 -4.45 -7.65 -18.28
N SER A 16 -4.25 -7.43 -19.58
CA SER A 16 -3.81 -6.14 -20.15
C SER A 16 -2.52 -5.58 -19.52
N ILE A 17 -1.58 -6.45 -19.15
CA ILE A 17 -0.29 -6.08 -18.56
C ILE A 17 0.75 -5.98 -19.68
N TYR A 18 0.84 -4.81 -20.31
CA TYR A 18 1.79 -4.56 -21.38
C TYR A 18 3.17 -4.13 -20.87
N LYS A 19 4.18 -4.35 -21.71
CA LYS A 19 5.57 -3.97 -21.45
C LYS A 19 5.68 -2.45 -21.62
N GLY A 20 6.36 -1.77 -20.69
CA GLY A 20 6.70 -0.35 -20.88
C GLY A 20 7.69 -0.14 -22.03
N ASP A 21 7.74 1.10 -22.53
CA ASP A 21 8.58 1.46 -23.68
C ASP A 21 10.05 1.11 -23.39
N ASN A 22 10.55 1.54 -22.24
CA ASN A 22 11.93 1.32 -21.81
C ASN A 22 12.08 0.19 -20.77
N GLU A 23 11.00 -0.53 -20.48
CA GLU A 23 11.03 -1.61 -19.49
C GLU A 23 11.88 -2.79 -19.98
N GLU A 24 12.68 -3.40 -19.11
CA GLU A 24 13.38 -4.64 -19.44
C GLU A 24 12.40 -5.81 -19.55
N ILE A 25 12.61 -6.69 -20.53
CA ILE A 25 11.73 -7.84 -20.79
C ILE A 25 11.53 -8.74 -19.56
N ASN A 26 12.58 -8.96 -18.75
CA ASN A 26 12.50 -9.83 -17.59
C ASN A 26 11.77 -9.14 -16.42
N LYS A 27 11.85 -7.81 -16.28
CA LYS A 27 11.05 -7.07 -15.30
C LYS A 27 9.56 -7.14 -15.65
N TRP A 28 9.22 -6.99 -16.93
CA TRP A 28 7.85 -7.17 -17.42
C TRP A 28 7.30 -8.57 -17.16
N LYS A 29 8.05 -9.64 -17.50
CA LYS A 29 7.68 -11.02 -17.18
C LYS A 29 7.41 -11.20 -15.68
N SER A 30 8.25 -10.59 -14.85
CA SER A 30 8.13 -10.70 -13.40
C SER A 30 6.82 -10.03 -12.91
N ARG A 31 6.42 -8.87 -13.46
CA ARG A 31 5.12 -8.24 -13.15
C ARG A 31 3.92 -9.13 -13.50
N ILE A 32 3.97 -9.81 -14.65
CA ILE A 32 2.93 -10.76 -15.07
C ILE A 32 2.80 -11.89 -14.04
N ILE A 33 3.92 -12.47 -13.61
CA ILE A 33 3.93 -13.55 -12.61
C ILE A 33 3.37 -13.06 -11.27
N TYR A 34 3.75 -11.86 -10.82
CA TYR A 34 3.22 -11.27 -9.58
C TYR A 34 1.69 -11.15 -9.60
N SER A 35 1.13 -10.57 -10.66
CA SER A 35 -0.32 -10.43 -10.83
C SER A 35 -1.04 -11.78 -10.92
N LEU A 36 -0.44 -12.73 -11.64
CA LEU A 36 -0.96 -14.09 -11.74
C LEU A 36 -1.04 -14.76 -10.38
N LEU A 37 -0.02 -14.63 -9.53
CA LEU A 37 -0.01 -15.23 -8.20
C LEU A 37 -1.10 -14.64 -7.30
N GLY A 38 -1.37 -13.33 -7.42
CA GLY A 38 -2.56 -12.72 -6.81
C GLY A 38 -3.86 -13.37 -7.27
N ARG A 39 -4.03 -13.57 -8.58
CA ARG A 39 -5.22 -14.24 -9.13
C ARG A 39 -5.33 -15.71 -8.70
N MET A 40 -4.22 -16.42 -8.59
CA MET A 40 -4.19 -17.80 -8.10
C MET A 40 -4.49 -17.88 -6.60
N ALA A 41 -4.08 -16.89 -5.82
CA ALA A 41 -4.48 -16.77 -4.43
C ALA A 41 -6.00 -16.63 -4.33
N LEU A 42 -6.62 -15.71 -5.11
CA LEU A 42 -8.08 -15.57 -5.14
C LEU A 42 -8.79 -16.84 -5.63
N ALA A 43 -8.26 -17.51 -6.66
CA ALA A 43 -8.80 -18.78 -7.15
C ALA A 43 -8.83 -19.88 -6.08
N SER A 44 -7.81 -19.93 -5.22
CA SER A 44 -7.74 -20.95 -4.17
C SER A 44 -8.82 -20.81 -3.09
N LEU A 45 -9.55 -19.69 -3.04
CA LEU A 45 -10.70 -19.56 -2.16
C LEU A 45 -11.89 -20.42 -2.61
N PHE A 46 -11.86 -20.92 -3.84
CA PHE A 46 -12.87 -21.79 -4.43
C PHE A 46 -12.36 -23.24 -4.62
N ASP A 47 -11.14 -23.56 -4.14
CA ASP A 47 -10.55 -24.90 -4.17
C ASP A 47 -11.16 -25.83 -3.07
N THR A 48 -12.43 -25.62 -2.68
CA THR A 48 -13.12 -26.41 -1.65
C THR A 48 -13.61 -27.73 -2.23
N ASP A 49 -13.27 -28.84 -1.57
CA ASP A 49 -13.75 -30.17 -1.95
C ASP A 49 -15.28 -30.23 -1.82
N TYR A 50 -15.97 -30.49 -2.93
CA TYR A 50 -17.39 -30.81 -2.96
C TYR A 50 -17.61 -32.15 -2.21
N GLY A 51 -17.75 -32.14 -0.89
CA GLY A 51 -17.92 -33.40 -0.16
C GLY A 51 -18.16 -33.38 1.35
N THR A 52 -17.95 -32.28 2.07
CA THR A 52 -18.28 -32.22 3.51
C THR A 52 -18.92 -30.89 3.84
N GLU A 53 -20.18 -30.94 4.27
CA GLU A 53 -21.07 -29.80 4.59
C GLU A 53 -20.58 -28.88 5.72
N GLU A 54 -19.37 -29.07 6.26
CA GLU A 54 -18.88 -28.40 7.47
C GLU A 54 -17.61 -27.53 7.26
N GLU A 55 -16.99 -27.51 6.06
CA GLU A 55 -15.81 -26.66 5.79
C GLU A 55 -15.95 -25.84 4.48
N GLU A 56 -16.84 -24.85 4.48
CA GLU A 56 -17.16 -24.06 3.27
C GLU A 56 -16.09 -23.01 2.88
N ASP A 57 -15.19 -22.61 3.79
CA ASP A 57 -14.21 -21.54 3.53
C ASP A 57 -12.76 -22.08 3.42
N SER A 58 -11.98 -21.59 2.45
CA SER A 58 -10.56 -21.93 2.32
C SER A 58 -9.70 -21.38 3.48
N SER A 59 -8.68 -22.15 3.90
CA SER A 59 -7.75 -21.70 4.93
C SER A 59 -6.68 -20.73 4.41
N ILE A 60 -6.17 -19.87 5.30
CA ILE A 60 -5.04 -18.96 4.99
C ILE A 60 -3.83 -19.76 4.48
N THR A 61 -3.57 -20.90 5.13
CA THR A 61 -2.48 -21.82 4.77
C THR A 61 -2.69 -22.41 3.38
N HIS A 62 -3.92 -22.79 3.02
CA HIS A 62 -4.24 -23.29 1.69
C HIS A 62 -3.91 -22.23 0.62
N MET A 63 -4.36 -20.99 0.82
CA MET A 63 -4.11 -19.88 -0.10
C MET A 63 -2.61 -19.61 -0.30
N LYS A 64 -1.86 -19.51 0.81
CA LYS A 64 -0.40 -19.31 0.76
C LYS A 64 0.32 -20.48 0.08
N ARG A 65 -0.11 -21.72 0.35
CA ARG A 65 0.42 -22.92 -0.31
C ARG A 65 0.15 -22.91 -1.82
N ARG A 66 -1.01 -22.41 -2.28
CA ARG A 66 -1.31 -22.26 -3.70
C ARG A 66 -0.31 -21.31 -4.37
N ILE A 67 -0.07 -20.14 -3.77
CA ILE A 67 0.92 -19.17 -4.27
C ILE A 67 2.29 -19.84 -4.41
N ASN A 68 2.76 -20.51 -3.36
CA ASN A 68 4.08 -21.15 -3.34
C ASN A 68 4.23 -22.22 -4.43
N LYS A 69 3.21 -23.08 -4.61
CA LYS A 69 3.21 -24.12 -5.65
C LYS A 69 3.29 -23.54 -7.05
N VAL A 70 2.44 -22.55 -7.36
CA VAL A 70 2.44 -21.92 -8.68
C VAL A 70 3.76 -21.18 -8.92
N PHE A 71 4.24 -20.44 -7.92
CA PHE A 71 5.50 -19.70 -8.02
C PHE A 71 6.69 -20.62 -8.32
N ALA A 72 6.81 -21.77 -7.64
CA ALA A 72 7.86 -22.75 -7.90
C ALA A 72 7.87 -23.20 -9.37
N SER A 73 6.69 -23.50 -9.93
CA SER A 73 6.58 -23.88 -11.34
C SER A 73 7.03 -22.76 -12.29
N TYR A 74 6.75 -21.50 -11.99
CA TYR A 74 7.23 -20.37 -12.79
C TYR A 74 8.75 -20.13 -12.64
N GLN A 75 9.33 -20.39 -11.46
CA GLN A 75 10.78 -20.35 -11.29
C GLN A 75 11.49 -21.41 -12.14
N ASP A 76 10.95 -22.62 -12.18
CA ASP A 76 11.50 -23.72 -12.98
C ASP A 76 11.36 -23.47 -14.49
N MET A 77 10.20 -22.96 -14.92
CA MET A 77 9.97 -22.62 -16.32
C MET A 77 10.83 -21.42 -16.78
N TYR A 78 11.03 -20.41 -15.93
CA TYR A 78 11.71 -19.17 -16.30
C TYR A 78 12.97 -18.92 -15.44
N PRO A 79 14.02 -19.76 -15.57
CA PRO A 79 15.22 -19.66 -14.75
C PRO A 79 15.96 -18.32 -14.94
N GLU A 80 15.77 -17.66 -16.08
CA GLU A 80 16.27 -16.31 -16.35
C GLU A 80 15.74 -15.23 -15.37
N LEU A 81 14.68 -15.52 -14.61
CA LEU A 81 14.06 -14.60 -13.64
C LEU A 81 14.56 -14.79 -12.20
N LYS A 82 15.44 -15.76 -11.96
CA LYS A 82 15.92 -16.13 -10.62
C LYS A 82 16.54 -14.96 -9.84
N THR A 83 17.14 -13.99 -10.53
CA THR A 83 17.73 -12.80 -9.90
C THR A 83 16.72 -11.70 -9.59
N LEU A 84 15.53 -11.75 -10.17
CA LEU A 84 14.46 -10.75 -10.03
C LEU A 84 13.36 -11.18 -9.05
N LEU A 85 13.13 -12.49 -8.94
CA LEU A 85 12.12 -13.08 -8.06
C LEU A 85 12.70 -13.42 -6.67
N PRO A 86 11.85 -13.49 -5.62
CA PRO A 86 12.27 -13.99 -4.32
C PRO A 86 12.89 -15.39 -4.40
N MET A 87 13.87 -15.68 -3.52
CA MET A 87 14.33 -17.06 -3.34
C MET A 87 13.31 -17.89 -2.56
N ASP A 88 12.68 -17.29 -1.55
CA ASP A 88 11.61 -17.89 -0.76
C ASP A 88 10.26 -17.29 -1.16
N SER A 89 9.28 -18.17 -1.43
CA SER A 89 7.92 -17.78 -1.77
C SER A 89 7.09 -17.33 -0.56
N THR A 90 7.56 -17.59 0.65
CA THR A 90 6.89 -17.22 1.90
C THR A 90 6.68 -15.71 2.00
N GLU A 91 7.73 -14.91 1.78
CA GLU A 91 7.60 -13.43 1.80
C GLU A 91 6.58 -12.92 0.77
N LEU A 92 6.51 -13.57 -0.40
CA LEU A 92 5.57 -13.22 -1.45
C LEU A 92 4.13 -13.60 -1.11
N ALA A 93 3.93 -14.78 -0.52
CA ALA A 93 2.62 -15.24 -0.08
C ALA A 93 2.07 -14.39 1.08
N GLU A 94 2.93 -14.00 2.02
CA GLU A 94 2.59 -13.04 3.08
C GLU A 94 2.26 -11.66 2.49
N GLU A 95 3.08 -11.14 1.59
CA GLU A 95 2.82 -9.83 0.94
C GLU A 95 1.48 -9.81 0.21
N VAL A 96 1.15 -10.84 -0.59
CA VAL A 96 -0.14 -10.92 -1.29
C VAL A 96 -1.30 -11.03 -0.29
N TYR A 97 -1.17 -11.85 0.74
CA TYR A 97 -2.17 -12.01 1.79
C TYR A 97 -2.44 -10.69 2.52
N ASP A 98 -1.38 -10.03 2.99
CA ASP A 98 -1.47 -8.76 3.71
C ASP A 98 -2.09 -7.69 2.82
N ILE A 99 -1.72 -7.63 1.53
CA ILE A 99 -2.31 -6.67 0.60
C ILE A 99 -3.81 -6.88 0.47
N PHE A 100 -4.26 -8.11 0.22
CA PHE A 100 -5.68 -8.39 0.08
C PHE A 100 -6.46 -8.16 1.36
N LEU A 101 -5.90 -8.51 2.52
CA LEU A 101 -6.54 -8.29 3.82
C LEU A 101 -6.72 -6.79 4.12
N ASN A 102 -5.63 -6.01 4.02
CA ASN A 102 -5.64 -4.58 4.38
C ASN A 102 -6.37 -3.70 3.35
N THR A 103 -6.70 -4.22 2.17
CA THR A 103 -7.54 -3.52 1.18
C THR A 103 -8.96 -4.07 1.10
N GLY A 104 -9.30 -5.02 1.97
CA GLY A 104 -10.62 -5.63 2.05
C GLY A 104 -11.00 -6.44 0.81
N VAL A 105 -10.03 -6.90 0.01
CA VAL A 105 -10.26 -7.84 -1.10
C VAL A 105 -10.67 -9.22 -0.55
N ILE A 106 -10.12 -9.57 0.61
CA ILE A 106 -10.51 -10.74 1.39
C ILE A 106 -10.82 -10.31 2.83
N TYR A 107 -11.63 -11.11 3.51
CA TYR A 107 -11.90 -11.02 4.93
C TYR A 107 -11.33 -12.24 5.66
N HIS A 108 -10.85 -12.02 6.89
CA HIS A 108 -10.32 -13.07 7.76
C HIS A 108 -11.39 -13.52 8.75
N ARG A 109 -11.53 -14.85 8.91
CA ARG A 109 -12.11 -15.52 10.09
C ARG A 109 -11.03 -16.45 10.68
N PRO A 110 -11.11 -16.91 11.95
CA PRO A 110 -10.04 -17.73 12.54
C PRO A 110 -9.57 -18.86 11.60
N ASN A 111 -8.33 -18.75 11.10
CA ASN A 111 -7.68 -19.64 10.13
C ASN A 111 -8.30 -19.74 8.72
N ARG A 112 -9.30 -18.91 8.39
CA ARG A 112 -10.10 -18.98 7.15
C ARG A 112 -10.11 -17.63 6.43
N VAL A 113 -10.28 -17.66 5.12
CA VAL A 113 -10.36 -16.47 4.25
C VAL A 113 -11.56 -16.56 3.33
N VAL A 114 -12.24 -15.42 3.17
CA VAL A 114 -13.43 -15.30 2.32
C VAL A 114 -13.23 -14.11 1.39
N MET A 115 -13.67 -14.25 0.13
CA MET A 115 -13.63 -13.14 -0.82
C MET A 115 -14.65 -12.07 -0.40
N SER A 116 -14.33 -10.80 -0.65
CA SER A 116 -15.30 -9.73 -0.40
C SER A 116 -16.52 -9.83 -1.31
N SER A 117 -17.66 -9.31 -0.86
CA SER A 117 -18.79 -9.03 -1.76
C SER A 117 -18.39 -8.08 -2.89
N LYS A 118 -19.10 -8.20 -4.01
CA LYS A 118 -18.91 -7.34 -5.18
C LYS A 118 -19.08 -5.86 -4.80
N SER A 119 -18.06 -5.06 -5.09
CA SER A 119 -18.09 -3.60 -4.91
C SER A 119 -17.21 -2.92 -5.93
N ASP A 120 -17.62 -1.74 -6.38
CA ASP A 120 -16.86 -0.92 -7.31
C ASP A 120 -17.00 0.59 -7.05
N SER A 121 -16.07 1.35 -7.63
CA SER A 121 -16.08 2.82 -7.60
C SER A 121 -15.38 3.37 -8.83
N ILE A 122 -15.82 4.56 -9.29
CA ILE A 122 -15.34 5.15 -10.54
C ILE A 122 -14.58 6.45 -10.25
N VAL A 123 -13.35 6.56 -10.75
CA VAL A 123 -12.53 7.78 -10.69
C VAL A 123 -11.75 7.94 -12.00
N ASN A 124 -11.87 9.09 -12.67
CA ASN A 124 -11.24 9.39 -13.96
C ASN A 124 -11.46 8.25 -15.00
N GLU A 125 -12.72 7.86 -15.24
CA GLU A 125 -13.11 6.80 -16.19
C GLU A 125 -12.52 5.40 -15.90
N ILE A 126 -11.97 5.20 -14.70
CA ILE A 126 -11.51 3.91 -14.21
C ILE A 126 -12.47 3.42 -13.14
N LYS A 127 -13.10 2.27 -13.39
CA LYS A 127 -13.89 1.54 -12.40
C LYS A 127 -12.97 0.56 -11.68
N PHE A 128 -12.68 0.86 -10.42
CA PHE A 128 -11.96 -0.03 -9.51
C PHE A 128 -12.89 -1.10 -9.00
N THR A 129 -12.49 -2.36 -9.08
CA THR A 129 -13.38 -3.51 -8.80
C THR A 129 -12.84 -4.40 -7.71
N ARG A 130 -13.75 -4.98 -6.92
CA ARG A 130 -13.44 -5.90 -5.83
C ARG A 130 -14.55 -6.93 -5.67
N GLY A 131 -14.22 -8.18 -5.37
CA GLY A 131 -15.23 -9.24 -5.16
C GLY A 131 -15.96 -9.70 -6.43
N TYR A 132 -15.40 -9.45 -7.61
CA TYR A 132 -15.95 -9.93 -8.88
C TYR A 132 -15.54 -11.38 -9.12
N GLU A 133 -16.32 -12.09 -9.93
CA GLU A 133 -16.05 -13.47 -10.33
C GLU A 133 -14.72 -13.56 -11.11
N LEU A 134 -14.00 -14.67 -10.96
CA LEU A 134 -12.65 -14.82 -11.53
C LEU A 134 -12.62 -14.99 -13.05
N ASP A 135 -13.75 -15.29 -13.67
CA ASP A 135 -13.94 -15.34 -15.12
C ASP A 135 -14.39 -13.98 -15.70
N SER A 136 -14.70 -12.99 -14.85
CA SER A 136 -14.97 -11.62 -15.30
C SER A 136 -13.74 -11.04 -16.01
N LYS A 137 -13.95 -10.51 -17.22
CA LYS A 137 -12.91 -9.86 -18.01
C LYS A 137 -12.55 -8.51 -17.41
N GLN A 138 -11.42 -8.46 -16.70
CA GLN A 138 -10.93 -7.27 -16.01
C GLN A 138 -9.45 -7.05 -16.32
N LYS A 139 -9.04 -5.78 -16.35
CA LYS A 139 -7.62 -5.40 -16.43
C LYS A 139 -6.99 -5.48 -15.05
N ILE A 140 -5.68 -5.65 -14.98
CA ILE A 140 -4.94 -5.78 -13.71
C ILE A 140 -3.78 -4.79 -13.65
N SER A 141 -3.67 -4.08 -12.53
CA SER A 141 -2.47 -3.32 -12.15
C SER A 141 -2.04 -3.75 -10.75
N GLY A 142 -0.80 -4.24 -10.60
CA GLY A 142 -0.36 -4.89 -9.37
C GLY A 142 -1.15 -6.19 -9.11
N LEU A 143 -1.91 -6.22 -8.02
CA LEU A 143 -2.86 -7.27 -7.66
C LEU A 143 -4.33 -6.81 -7.81
N GLY A 144 -4.57 -5.53 -8.03
CA GLY A 144 -5.89 -4.92 -8.13
C GLY A 144 -6.49 -5.01 -9.53
N THR A 145 -7.80 -5.20 -9.58
CA THR A 145 -8.58 -5.28 -10.82
C THR A 145 -9.27 -3.96 -11.13
N TYR A 146 -9.38 -3.64 -12.42
CA TYR A 146 -10.08 -2.45 -12.87
C TYR A 146 -10.67 -2.63 -14.28
N GLU A 147 -11.61 -1.76 -14.63
CA GLU A 147 -12.22 -1.67 -15.95
C GLU A 147 -12.17 -0.23 -16.44
N GLN A 148 -12.02 -0.05 -17.75
CA GLN A 148 -12.20 1.27 -18.35
C GLN A 148 -13.71 1.49 -18.53
N PHE A 149 -14.23 2.51 -17.88
CA PHE A 149 -15.67 2.73 -17.78
C PHE A 149 -15.96 4.23 -17.75
N PRO A 150 -16.45 4.83 -18.86
CA PRO A 150 -16.87 6.22 -18.89
C PRO A 150 -18.22 6.33 -18.18
N GLY A 151 -18.16 6.44 -16.85
CA GLY A 151 -19.33 6.54 -15.99
C GLY A 151 -19.24 7.71 -15.02
N GLN A 152 -20.28 7.89 -14.22
CA GLN A 152 -20.32 8.93 -13.21
C GLN A 152 -19.28 8.66 -12.12
N GLU A 153 -18.44 9.67 -11.83
CA GLU A 153 -17.44 9.55 -10.76
C GLU A 153 -18.09 9.40 -9.39
N ASN A 154 -17.48 8.58 -8.54
CA ASN A 154 -17.88 8.42 -7.15
C ASN A 154 -16.63 8.24 -6.26
N LYS A 155 -15.98 9.37 -5.96
CA LYS A 155 -14.75 9.42 -5.15
C LYS A 155 -15.01 9.06 -3.68
N ASP A 156 -16.17 9.41 -3.13
CA ASP A 156 -16.55 9.05 -1.76
C ASP A 156 -16.68 7.52 -1.61
N GLN A 157 -17.29 6.86 -2.59
CA GLN A 157 -17.34 5.40 -2.61
C GLN A 157 -15.95 4.78 -2.74
N PHE A 158 -15.04 5.38 -3.52
CA PHE A 158 -13.65 4.93 -3.60
C PHE A 158 -12.94 5.01 -2.23
N ILE A 159 -13.10 6.14 -1.52
CA ILE A 159 -12.55 6.35 -0.18
C ILE A 159 -13.12 5.32 0.80
N ASN A 160 -14.45 5.10 0.79
CA ASN A 160 -15.12 4.14 1.66
C ASN A 160 -14.73 2.69 1.34
N MET A 161 -14.65 2.34 0.06
CA MET A 161 -14.33 0.99 -0.41
C MET A 161 -12.95 0.54 0.11
N PHE A 162 -11.98 1.44 0.14
CA PHE A 162 -10.63 1.18 0.64
C PHE A 162 -10.36 1.69 2.06
N GLN A 163 -11.40 2.10 2.78
CA GLN A 163 -11.31 2.61 4.17
C GLN A 163 -10.22 3.68 4.34
N LEU A 164 -10.16 4.62 3.40
CA LEU A 164 -9.22 5.73 3.47
C LEU A 164 -9.75 6.79 4.44
N GLU A 165 -8.84 7.56 5.03
CA GLU A 165 -9.22 8.74 5.82
C GLU A 165 -9.85 9.78 4.89
N ASN A 166 -11.10 10.16 5.16
CA ASN A 166 -11.87 11.11 4.32
C ASN A 166 -11.67 12.57 4.76
N ILE A 167 -10.84 12.80 5.78
CA ILE A 167 -10.48 14.15 6.24
C ILE A 167 -9.15 14.56 5.60
N MET A 168 -9.09 15.77 5.04
CA MET A 168 -7.84 16.31 4.51
C MET A 168 -6.77 16.35 5.61
N LEU A 169 -5.53 15.96 5.28
CA LEU A 169 -4.42 15.87 6.23
C LEU A 169 -4.23 17.13 7.10
N SER A 170 -4.38 18.32 6.52
CA SER A 170 -4.28 19.60 7.25
C SER A 170 -5.42 19.80 8.26
N GLN A 171 -6.64 19.43 7.89
CA GLN A 171 -7.81 19.50 8.77
C GLN A 171 -7.71 18.47 9.90
N LEU A 172 -7.24 17.27 9.58
CA LEU A 172 -6.99 16.21 10.57
C LEU A 172 -6.01 16.71 11.65
N TRP A 173 -4.91 17.34 11.23
CA TRP A 173 -3.95 17.93 12.16
C TRP A 173 -4.60 18.98 13.08
N ASP A 174 -5.45 19.85 12.53
CA ASP A 174 -6.14 20.88 13.32
C ASP A 174 -7.10 20.28 14.35
N ILE A 175 -7.78 19.17 14.02
CA ILE A 175 -8.67 18.47 14.95
C ILE A 175 -7.90 17.96 16.17
N TYR A 176 -6.76 17.30 15.96
CA TYR A 176 -5.98 16.72 17.06
C TYR A 176 -5.23 17.77 17.89
N THR A 177 -4.69 18.80 17.25
CA THR A 177 -3.99 19.87 17.97
C THR A 177 -4.93 20.74 18.81
N LYS A 178 -6.18 20.96 18.37
CA LYS A 178 -7.21 21.66 19.17
C LYS A 178 -7.66 20.88 20.41
N LYS A 179 -7.61 19.54 20.37
CA LYS A 179 -8.00 18.66 21.49
C LYS A 179 -6.85 18.36 22.45
N ALA A 180 -5.64 18.80 22.14
CA ALA A 180 -4.45 18.53 22.93
C ALA A 180 -4.56 19.14 24.33
N LYS A 181 -4.17 18.36 25.34
CA LYS A 181 -4.07 18.80 26.74
C LYS A 181 -2.60 18.94 27.08
N TRP A 182 -2.17 20.17 27.36
CA TRP A 182 -0.77 20.50 27.47
C TRP A 182 -0.28 20.44 28.90
N ASP A 183 0.69 19.55 29.15
CA ASP A 183 1.38 19.44 30.42
C ASP A 183 2.90 19.53 30.20
N THR A 184 3.64 20.00 31.19
CA THR A 184 5.11 20.01 31.12
C THR A 184 5.64 18.60 31.34
N ILE A 185 6.59 18.18 30.50
CA ILE A 185 7.27 16.88 30.68
C ILE A 185 8.75 17.08 31.01
N ASP A 186 9.28 16.14 31.80
CA ASP A 186 10.69 16.15 32.16
C ASP A 186 11.54 15.51 31.05
N ILE A 187 12.70 16.11 30.75
CA ILE A 187 13.51 15.79 29.56
C ILE A 187 14.43 14.57 29.79
N ASN A 188 14.37 13.95 30.97
CA ASN A 188 15.25 12.85 31.37
C ASN A 188 15.00 11.50 30.66
N ALA A 189 14.18 11.49 29.60
CA ALA A 189 13.85 10.30 28.82
C ALA A 189 14.57 10.29 27.46
N ASP A 190 14.68 9.10 26.85
CA ASP A 190 15.15 8.94 25.47
C ASP A 190 14.04 9.41 24.51
N ILE A 191 14.11 10.69 24.14
CA ILE A 191 13.11 11.39 23.32
C ILE A 191 13.63 11.55 21.89
N GLU A 192 12.80 11.14 20.93
CA GLU A 192 13.01 11.45 19.52
C GLU A 192 11.85 12.30 18.98
N TYR A 193 12.19 13.26 18.13
CA TYR A 193 11.27 14.23 17.53
C TYR A 193 11.02 13.90 16.06
N LEU A 194 9.83 14.23 15.55
CA LEU A 194 9.50 14.06 14.14
C LEU A 194 10.43 14.93 13.28
N ARG A 195 11.07 14.31 12.29
CA ARG A 195 11.90 15.02 11.32
C ARG A 195 11.02 15.84 10.38
N THR A 196 11.07 17.16 10.51
CA THR A 196 10.33 18.13 9.66
C THR A 196 11.19 18.84 8.63
N LYS A 197 12.50 18.56 8.61
CA LYS A 197 13.46 19.13 7.66
C LYS A 197 14.26 18.02 6.98
N PRO A 198 14.68 18.22 5.72
CA PRO A 198 15.55 17.28 5.03
C PRO A 198 16.88 17.06 5.78
N PRO A 199 17.57 15.92 5.56
CA PRO A 199 17.24 14.91 4.56
C PRO A 199 16.32 13.80 5.12
N TYR A 200 15.28 13.44 4.37
CA TYR A 200 14.28 12.43 4.77
C TYR A 200 14.78 10.98 4.65
N ASN A 201 15.94 10.77 4.02
CA ASN A 201 16.60 9.47 3.95
C ASN A 201 17.25 9.01 5.28
N LYS A 202 17.34 9.89 6.29
CA LYS A 202 17.86 9.57 7.63
C LYS A 202 16.78 9.06 8.59
N GLY A 203 15.66 8.57 8.06
CA GLY A 203 14.51 8.09 8.84
C GLY A 203 13.59 9.21 9.33
N TYR A 204 12.49 8.80 9.95
CA TYR A 204 11.39 9.69 10.35
C TYR A 204 11.64 10.50 11.61
N TRP A 205 12.61 10.11 12.42
CA TRP A 205 12.85 10.66 13.76
C TRP A 205 14.25 11.26 13.86
N THR A 206 14.42 12.20 14.80
CA THR A 206 15.66 12.93 15.04
C THR A 206 15.76 13.32 16.52
N ASN A 207 16.97 13.40 17.06
CA ASN A 207 17.19 13.81 18.46
C ASN A 207 17.18 15.33 18.64
N ASN A 208 17.04 16.07 17.54
CA ASN A 208 17.00 17.53 17.55
C ASN A 208 15.58 18.03 17.76
N ILE A 209 15.34 18.72 18.88
CA ILE A 209 14.09 19.39 19.15
C ILE A 209 13.89 20.58 18.21
N ASP A 210 12.66 20.73 17.71
CA ASP A 210 12.24 21.97 17.06
C ASP A 210 11.82 23.03 18.09
N LYS A 211 12.51 24.18 18.08
CA LYS A 211 12.30 25.29 19.03
C LYS A 211 11.55 26.47 18.41
N THR A 212 10.94 26.32 17.23
CA THR A 212 10.14 27.38 16.60
C THR A 212 8.84 27.71 17.34
N GLY A 213 8.42 26.86 18.28
CA GLY A 213 7.13 26.96 18.98
C GLY A 213 5.97 26.29 18.24
N GLU A 214 6.19 25.82 17.01
CA GLU A 214 5.18 25.06 16.27
C GLU A 214 4.92 23.69 16.92
N ILE A 215 3.67 23.25 16.90
CA ILE A 215 3.31 21.92 17.39
C ILE A 215 3.90 20.87 16.46
N SER A 216 4.53 19.85 17.02
CA SER A 216 4.99 18.67 16.28
C SER A 216 4.80 17.41 17.12
N ILE A 217 5.41 16.30 16.69
CA ILE A 217 5.24 14.98 17.32
C ILE A 217 6.58 14.55 17.89
N LEU A 218 6.56 14.03 19.12
CA LEU A 218 7.68 13.33 19.72
C LEU A 218 7.26 11.91 20.09
N LYS A 219 8.26 11.06 20.29
CA LYS A 219 8.07 9.75 20.89
C LYS A 219 9.07 9.54 22.01
N ILE A 220 8.65 8.81 23.02
CA ILE A 220 9.44 8.47 24.19
C ILE A 220 9.54 6.95 24.27
N LYS A 221 10.76 6.43 24.38
CA LYS A 221 10.99 5.00 24.52
C LYS A 221 10.58 4.53 25.92
N THR A 222 9.70 3.53 25.98
CA THR A 222 9.30 2.83 27.21
C THR A 222 9.61 1.34 27.08
N LYS A 223 9.47 0.54 28.15
CA LYS A 223 9.89 -0.89 28.19
C LYS A 223 9.33 -1.70 27.00
N GLY A 224 10.12 -1.82 25.93
CA GLY A 224 9.78 -2.55 24.70
C GLY A 224 8.88 -1.81 23.70
N THR A 225 8.47 -0.56 23.94
CA THR A 225 7.54 0.18 23.05
C THR A 225 7.85 1.68 23.03
N TYR A 226 7.04 2.44 22.28
CA TYR A 226 7.11 3.90 22.22
C TYR A 226 5.76 4.51 22.59
N LEU A 227 5.77 5.50 23.48
CA LEU A 227 4.66 6.41 23.68
C LEU A 227 4.83 7.61 22.75
N TYR A 228 3.73 8.12 22.21
CA TYR A 228 3.73 9.22 21.25
C TYR A 228 3.01 10.42 21.84
N TYR A 229 3.52 11.62 21.58
CA TYR A 229 2.96 12.86 22.09
C TYR A 229 2.93 13.91 21.00
N LEU A 230 1.92 14.78 21.03
CA LEU A 230 2.05 16.12 20.47
C LEU A 230 2.93 16.94 21.41
N TYR A 231 3.81 17.77 20.87
CA TYR A 231 4.65 18.66 21.68
C TYR A 231 4.72 20.06 21.10
N LYS A 232 4.99 21.04 21.96
CA LYS A 232 5.39 22.39 21.59
C LYS A 232 6.46 22.91 22.54
N TYR A 233 7.31 23.81 22.06
CA TYR A 233 8.39 24.40 22.85
C TYR A 233 8.15 25.89 23.07
N GLU A 234 7.84 26.27 24.31
CA GLU A 234 7.60 27.67 24.73
C GLU A 234 8.43 27.93 25.99
N ASN A 235 9.75 28.05 25.85
CA ASN A 235 10.78 28.06 26.92
C ASN A 235 10.89 26.76 27.74
N LYS A 236 9.79 25.99 27.82
CA LYS A 236 9.71 24.64 28.39
C LYS A 236 9.07 23.72 27.35
N LEU A 237 9.32 22.42 27.50
CA LEU A 237 8.69 21.39 26.68
C LEU A 237 7.30 21.07 27.24
N TYR A 238 6.27 21.34 26.45
CA TYR A 238 4.91 20.92 26.73
C TYR A 238 4.56 19.74 25.84
N ALA A 239 3.90 18.73 26.39
CA ALA A 239 3.45 17.57 25.66
C ALA A 239 1.98 17.23 25.99
N SER A 240 1.33 16.58 25.03
CA SER A 240 -0.01 16.00 25.14
C SER A 240 0.07 14.57 24.60
N GLU A 241 -0.23 13.59 25.44
CA GLU A 241 -0.15 12.18 25.02
C GLU A 241 -1.16 11.87 23.91
N LEU A 242 -0.71 11.11 22.90
CA LEU A 242 -1.55 10.61 21.83
C LEU A 242 -2.14 9.25 22.25
N PRO A 243 -3.44 9.02 22.04
CA PRO A 243 -4.06 7.73 22.32
C PRO A 243 -3.35 6.59 21.57
N GLN A 244 -3.12 5.48 22.26
CA GLN A 244 -2.40 4.33 21.72
C GLN A 244 -2.98 3.80 20.41
N TRP A 245 -4.31 3.69 20.30
CA TRP A 245 -5.00 3.22 19.09
C TRP A 245 -4.69 4.05 17.82
N LEU A 246 -4.31 5.32 17.98
CA LEU A 246 -4.00 6.23 16.87
C LEU A 246 -2.57 6.03 16.33
N VAL A 247 -1.69 5.41 17.12
CA VAL A 247 -0.26 5.33 16.84
C VAL A 247 0.26 3.88 16.68
N GLU A 248 -0.53 2.90 17.11
CA GLU A 248 -0.30 1.46 16.87
C GLU A 248 -0.37 1.05 15.40
N ASN A 249 0.13 -0.15 15.06
CA ASN A 249 0.04 -0.77 13.72
C ASN A 249 0.49 0.14 12.56
N ASN A 250 1.46 1.02 12.81
CA ASN A 250 1.95 2.05 11.88
C ASN A 250 0.95 3.17 11.52
N ASN A 251 -0.20 3.27 12.19
CA ASN A 251 -1.14 4.38 12.04
C ASN A 251 -0.57 5.73 12.48
N LYS A 252 0.54 5.74 13.25
CA LYS A 252 1.31 6.97 13.52
C LYS A 252 1.63 7.78 12.27
N ARG A 253 1.78 7.11 11.10
CA ARG A 253 2.04 7.77 9.82
C ARG A 253 0.94 8.72 9.40
N LEU A 254 -0.32 8.48 9.79
CA LEU A 254 -1.42 9.37 9.47
C LEU A 254 -1.18 10.75 10.09
N LEU A 255 -0.91 10.79 11.40
CA LEU A 255 -0.60 12.03 12.11
C LEU A 255 0.73 12.66 11.69
N THR A 256 1.78 11.86 11.42
CA THR A 256 3.04 12.45 10.96
C THR A 256 2.91 13.07 9.57
N ASN A 257 2.19 12.42 8.63
CA ASN A 257 1.88 13.02 7.33
C ASN A 257 1.03 14.29 7.48
N ALA A 258 0.04 14.28 8.39
CA ALA A 258 -0.79 15.45 8.71
C ALA A 258 0.04 16.63 9.25
N CYS A 259 0.94 16.38 10.20
CA CYS A 259 1.88 17.38 10.74
C CYS A 259 2.75 17.98 9.63
N LEU A 260 3.39 17.13 8.82
CA LEU A 260 4.26 17.57 7.73
C LEU A 260 3.49 18.33 6.65
N ARG A 261 2.24 17.93 6.38
CA ARG A 261 1.37 18.64 5.44
C ARG A 261 0.99 20.01 5.96
N LYS A 262 0.61 20.15 7.24
CA LYS A 262 0.27 21.44 7.85
C LYS A 262 1.46 22.41 7.78
N ARG A 263 2.67 21.90 7.98
CA ARG A 263 3.93 22.67 7.92
C ARG A 263 4.46 22.87 6.49
N ASP A 264 3.71 22.40 5.49
CA ASP A 264 4.06 22.41 4.07
C ASP A 264 5.39 21.73 3.67
N VAL A 265 5.93 20.89 4.55
CA VAL A 265 7.21 20.16 4.37
C VAL A 265 7.03 18.69 4.03
N LEU A 266 5.79 18.21 3.87
CA LEU A 266 5.52 16.83 3.46
C LEU A 266 6.25 16.51 2.14
N PRO A 267 7.18 15.53 2.15
CA PRO A 267 7.91 15.18 0.94
C PRO A 267 6.96 14.70 -0.15
N PRO A 268 7.05 15.25 -1.38
CA PRO A 268 6.20 14.82 -2.47
C PRO A 268 6.54 13.39 -2.88
N THR A 269 5.52 12.64 -3.30
CA THR A 269 5.73 11.40 -4.04
C THR A 269 6.25 11.75 -5.42
N LYS A 270 7.41 11.23 -5.77
CA LYS A 270 7.99 11.44 -7.08
C LYS A 270 7.49 10.38 -8.05
N TYR A 271 7.32 10.74 -9.32
CA TYR A 271 6.95 9.77 -10.33
C TYR A 271 7.56 10.06 -11.68
N LYS A 272 7.68 9.02 -12.51
CA LYS A 272 8.17 9.11 -13.89
C LYS A 272 7.29 8.29 -14.81
N ILE A 273 6.91 8.85 -15.95
CA ILE A 273 6.11 8.18 -16.98
C ILE A 273 7.01 7.41 -17.96
N ASP A 274 6.58 6.22 -18.35
CA ASP A 274 7.21 5.35 -19.37
C ASP A 274 6.09 4.67 -20.17
N GLY A 275 5.59 5.37 -21.19
CA GLY A 275 4.42 4.97 -21.96
C GLY A 275 3.16 4.86 -21.10
N ASP A 276 2.62 3.65 -21.02
CA ASP A 276 1.45 3.30 -20.20
C ASP A 276 1.80 2.93 -18.75
N LEU A 277 3.08 3.02 -18.35
CA LEU A 277 3.53 2.77 -16.98
C LEU A 277 3.95 4.05 -16.27
N VAL A 278 3.80 4.04 -14.95
CA VAL A 278 4.31 5.08 -14.06
C VAL A 278 5.17 4.43 -12.98
N TYR A 279 6.42 4.89 -12.89
CA TYR A 279 7.33 4.56 -11.79
C TYR A 279 7.08 5.52 -10.65
N ILE A 280 6.83 5.00 -9.45
CA ILE A 280 6.47 5.75 -8.25
C ILE A 280 7.61 5.62 -7.24
N GLU A 281 8.03 6.74 -6.67
CA GLU A 281 9.02 6.78 -5.60
C GLU A 281 8.53 7.64 -4.43
N PHE A 282 8.14 6.98 -3.34
CA PHE A 282 7.80 7.66 -2.11
C PHE A 282 9.07 8.22 -1.47
N GLN A 283 9.05 9.49 -1.08
CA GLN A 283 10.10 10.08 -0.24
C GLN A 283 9.74 9.96 1.25
N TYR A 284 8.46 9.78 1.53
CA TYR A 284 7.87 9.54 2.84
C TYR A 284 6.71 8.58 2.65
N LEU A 285 6.59 7.53 3.47
CA LEU A 285 5.52 6.55 3.28
C LEU A 285 4.19 7.12 3.80
N PRO A 286 3.10 6.94 3.03
CA PRO A 286 1.78 7.32 3.50
C PRO A 286 1.32 6.41 4.66
N PRO A 287 0.21 6.75 5.34
CA PRO A 287 -0.44 5.86 6.30
C PRO A 287 -0.79 4.51 5.70
N GLN A 288 -0.99 3.52 6.58
CA GLN A 288 -1.16 2.11 6.21
C GLN A 288 -2.22 1.91 5.13
N SER A 289 -3.46 2.39 5.33
CA SER A 289 -4.55 2.20 4.34
C SER A 289 -4.18 2.74 2.95
N VAL A 290 -3.61 3.93 2.87
CA VAL A 290 -3.14 4.54 1.62
C VAL A 290 -1.97 3.77 1.01
N LEU A 291 -1.00 3.33 1.83
CA LEU A 291 0.11 2.51 1.35
C LEU A 291 -0.39 1.20 0.75
N TYR A 292 -1.33 0.54 1.42
CA TYR A 292 -1.88 -0.74 0.97
C TYR A 292 -2.73 -0.60 -0.30
N LEU A 293 -3.46 0.50 -0.47
CA LEU A 293 -4.08 0.84 -1.75
C LEU A 293 -3.03 0.94 -2.87
N TRP A 294 -1.94 1.66 -2.64
CA TRP A 294 -0.84 1.71 -3.61
C TRP A 294 -0.26 0.33 -3.87
N LYS A 295 -0.04 -0.49 -2.82
CA LYS A 295 0.48 -1.85 -2.97
C LYS A 295 -0.46 -2.76 -3.78
N LEU A 296 -1.77 -2.62 -3.61
CA LEU A 296 -2.78 -3.35 -4.38
C LEU A 296 -2.68 -3.00 -5.86
N TYR A 297 -2.61 -1.72 -6.21
CA TYR A 297 -2.66 -1.29 -7.62
C TYR A 297 -1.30 -1.15 -8.31
N SER A 298 -0.19 -1.51 -7.65
CA SER A 298 1.15 -1.37 -8.25
C SER A 298 2.02 -2.57 -7.95
N TRP A 299 3.00 -2.81 -8.83
CA TRP A 299 4.04 -3.82 -8.65
C TRP A 299 5.22 -3.24 -7.86
N PRO A 300 5.84 -4.00 -6.95
CA PRO A 300 7.13 -3.63 -6.39
C PRO A 300 8.19 -3.57 -7.50
N ARG A 301 9.01 -2.50 -7.54
CA ARG A 301 10.05 -2.34 -8.58
C ARG A 301 11.15 -3.40 -8.47
N LEU A 302 11.37 -3.95 -7.27
CA LEU A 302 12.23 -5.09 -7.03
C LEU A 302 11.45 -6.14 -6.24
N MET A 303 11.28 -7.33 -6.81
CA MET A 303 10.58 -8.43 -6.14
C MET A 303 11.47 -9.35 -5.34
N LYS A 304 12.79 -9.31 -5.55
CA LYS A 304 13.75 -10.18 -4.86
C LYS A 304 13.65 -10.15 -3.33
N LYS A 305 13.17 -9.04 -2.76
CA LYS A 305 12.96 -8.84 -1.33
C LYS A 305 11.67 -8.07 -1.11
N LEU A 306 10.77 -8.60 -0.30
CA LEU A 306 9.50 -7.96 0.04
C LEU A 306 9.42 -7.66 1.55
N PRO A 307 8.68 -6.62 1.94
CA PRO A 307 8.01 -5.63 1.10
C PRO A 307 9.00 -4.63 0.47
N TYR A 308 8.70 -4.18 -0.75
CA TYR A 308 9.45 -3.11 -1.43
C TYR A 308 8.55 -1.88 -1.61
N ASP A 309 8.28 -1.21 -0.50
CA ASP A 309 7.23 -0.19 -0.41
C ASP A 309 7.59 1.14 -1.09
N PHE A 310 8.84 1.59 -0.97
CA PHE A 310 9.25 2.93 -1.40
C PHE A 310 9.26 3.15 -2.92
N LYS A 311 9.48 2.08 -3.71
CA LYS A 311 9.61 2.20 -5.18
C LYS A 311 8.73 1.17 -5.87
N ARG A 312 7.73 1.65 -6.60
CA ARG A 312 6.70 0.81 -7.23
C ARG A 312 6.46 1.22 -8.67
N ILE A 313 5.71 0.41 -9.41
CA ILE A 313 5.36 0.63 -10.82
C ILE A 313 3.86 0.37 -10.96
N CYS A 314 3.11 1.23 -11.65
CA CYS A 314 1.66 1.13 -11.82
C CYS A 314 1.27 1.37 -13.27
N ASP A 315 0.11 0.87 -13.70
CA ASP A 315 -0.56 1.35 -14.90
C ASP A 315 -0.86 2.85 -14.78
N ARG A 316 -0.64 3.59 -15.88
CA ARG A 316 -0.75 5.06 -15.90
C ARG A 316 -2.15 5.55 -15.58
N LYS A 317 -3.19 4.94 -16.15
CA LYS A 317 -4.58 5.39 -15.92
C LYS A 317 -4.96 5.15 -14.47
N VAL A 318 -4.60 3.99 -13.94
CA VAL A 318 -4.79 3.64 -12.52
C VAL A 318 -4.05 4.62 -11.61
N PHE A 319 -2.79 4.94 -11.93
CA PHE A 319 -2.00 5.92 -11.18
C PHE A 319 -2.67 7.29 -11.14
N GLU A 320 -3.07 7.84 -12.30
CA GLU A 320 -3.69 9.17 -12.35
C GLU A 320 -5.02 9.21 -11.56
N SER A 321 -5.84 8.16 -11.65
CA SER A 321 -7.06 8.03 -10.83
C SER A 321 -6.78 8.06 -9.33
N ILE A 322 -5.83 7.26 -8.85
CA ILE A 322 -5.47 7.23 -7.41
C ILE A 322 -4.84 8.58 -7.00
N LYS A 323 -3.94 9.13 -7.83
CA LYS A 323 -3.28 10.43 -7.60
C LYS A 323 -4.29 11.56 -7.44
N THR A 324 -5.36 11.60 -8.24
CA THR A 324 -6.44 12.59 -8.09
C THR A 324 -7.06 12.56 -6.69
N VAL A 325 -7.38 11.37 -6.17
CA VAL A 325 -7.92 11.22 -4.80
C VAL A 325 -6.88 11.61 -3.76
N MET A 326 -5.62 11.21 -3.94
CA MET A 326 -4.55 11.53 -3.00
C MET A 326 -4.27 13.05 -2.91
N ILE A 327 -4.32 13.77 -4.03
CA ILE A 327 -4.17 15.23 -4.03
C ILE A 327 -5.27 15.90 -3.21
N GLN A 328 -6.52 15.42 -3.32
CA GLN A 328 -7.66 15.93 -2.53
C GLN A 328 -7.46 15.70 -1.02
N LEU A 329 -6.89 14.55 -0.63
CA LEU A 329 -6.55 14.26 0.76
C LEU A 329 -5.33 15.07 1.28
N GLY A 330 -4.63 15.77 0.39
CA GLY A 330 -3.54 16.68 0.73
C GLY A 330 -2.13 16.13 0.49
N TYR A 331 -1.97 15.03 -0.25
CA TYR A 331 -0.65 14.55 -0.68
C TYR A 331 -0.12 15.37 -1.87
N LYS A 332 1.21 15.44 -2.00
CA LYS A 332 1.89 16.14 -3.10
C LYS A 332 2.57 15.14 -4.05
N PHE A 333 2.56 15.45 -5.34
CA PHE A 333 3.22 14.66 -6.39
C PHE A 333 4.08 15.55 -7.26
N ILE A 334 5.25 15.06 -7.68
CA ILE A 334 6.15 15.75 -8.62
C ILE A 334 6.60 14.75 -9.69
N GLU A 335 6.53 15.17 -10.95
CA GLU A 335 7.07 14.42 -12.08
C GLU A 335 8.58 14.68 -12.22
N GLU A 336 9.35 13.62 -12.43
CA GLU A 336 10.81 13.67 -12.67
C GLU A 336 11.21 13.67 -14.14
#